data_AF-A0A511QVV3-F1
#
_entry.id   AF-A0A511QVV3-F1
#
_cell.length_a   1.000
_cell.length_b   1.000
_cell.length_c   1.000
_cell.angle_alpha   90.00
_cell.angle_beta   90.00
_cell.angle_gamma   90.00
#
_symmetry.space_group_name_H-M   'P 1'
#
loop_
_entity.id
_entity.type
_entity.pdbx_description
1 polymer ?
#
loop_
_entity_poly.entity_id
_entity_poly.type
_entity_poly.pdbx_seq_one_letter_code
_entity_poly.pdbx_strand_id
1 'polypeptide(L)'
;MLERFFEKTIRGYLLITGLLTASAFATFVAPEWSMVNLFSYDEQMMQNKEYLQATYQHWGVMVGCIGVLLMASAYVKPLRTSTMIYSGFEKAMFVGLFIYNVCVNEYTWFWGWSGVLALDGFVTLYSLLYLYYFITRDKSREPAHLR
;
A
#
# COMPACT_ATOMS: atom_id res chain seq x y z
N MET A 1 19.34 -0.79 16.99
CA MET A 1 19.49 -0.24 15.63
C MET A 1 18.14 0.01 14.98
N LEU A 2 17.27 -1.00 14.87
CA LEU A 2 15.91 -0.87 14.30
C LEU A 2 15.02 0.16 15.02
N GLU A 3 15.11 0.26 16.34
CA GLU A 3 14.32 1.24 17.10
C GLU A 3 14.61 2.70 16.68
N ARG A 4 15.90 3.08 16.63
CA ARG A 4 16.32 4.41 16.13
C ARG A 4 15.98 4.62 14.66
N PHE A 5 15.94 3.55 13.87
CA PHE A 5 15.52 3.61 12.47
C PHE A 5 14.03 3.97 12.38
N PHE A 6 13.15 3.27 13.10
CA PHE A 6 11.72 3.56 13.10
C PHE A 6 11.39 4.92 13.71
N GLU A 7 12.07 5.32 14.78
CA GLU A 7 11.93 6.66 15.36
C GLU A 7 12.13 7.78 14.33
N LYS A 8 13.14 7.64 13.45
CA LYS A 8 13.46 8.65 12.43
C LYS A 8 12.60 8.55 11.18
N THR A 9 12.23 7.33 10.77
CA THR A 9 11.67 7.09 9.43
C THR A 9 10.15 6.92 9.43
N ILE A 10 9.55 6.41 10.50
CA ILE A 10 8.15 5.93 10.47
C ILE A 10 7.15 7.04 10.13
N ARG A 11 7.37 8.25 10.63
CA ARG A 11 6.47 9.38 10.36
C ARG A 11 6.52 9.78 8.89
N GLY A 12 7.72 9.92 8.32
CA GLY A 12 7.90 10.25 6.92
C GLY A 12 7.35 9.15 6.01
N TYR A 13 7.65 7.90 6.35
CA TYR A 13 7.07 6.72 5.69
C TYR A 13 5.55 6.80 5.65
N LEU A 14 4.88 6.89 6.81
CA LEU A 14 3.42 6.89 6.92
C LEU A 14 2.76 8.04 6.14
N LEU A 15 3.39 9.22 6.10
CA LEU A 15 2.87 10.36 5.36
C LEU A 15 3.06 10.21 3.85
N ILE A 16 4.26 9.82 3.41
CA ILE A 16 4.58 9.72 1.98
C ILE A 16 3.83 8.54 1.36
N THR A 17 3.94 7.34 1.94
CA THR A 17 3.24 6.17 1.40
C THR A 17 1.74 6.32 1.58
N GLY A 18 1.27 6.89 2.69
CA GLY A 18 -0.14 7.19 2.90
C GLY A 18 -0.70 8.15 1.85
N LEU A 19 0.03 9.22 1.49
CA LEU A 19 -0.40 10.17 0.45
C LEU A 19 -0.44 9.51 -0.94
N LEU A 20 0.62 8.76 -1.30
CA LEU A 20 0.68 8.04 -2.58
C LEU A 20 -0.40 6.96 -2.68
N THR A 21 -0.69 6.25 -1.60
CA THR A 21 -1.79 5.27 -1.57
C THR A 21 -3.16 5.97 -1.59
N ALA A 22 -3.31 7.12 -0.94
CA ALA A 22 -4.55 7.89 -0.93
C ALA A 22 -4.92 8.45 -2.32
N SER A 23 -3.96 8.62 -3.24
CA SER A 23 -4.27 9.04 -4.61
C SER A 23 -5.15 8.03 -5.35
N ALA A 24 -5.27 6.79 -4.87
CA ALA A 24 -6.21 5.80 -5.39
C ALA A 24 -7.69 6.22 -5.26
N PHE A 25 -8.02 7.21 -4.41
CA PHE A 25 -9.36 7.82 -4.43
C PHE A 25 -9.72 8.45 -5.77
N ALA A 26 -8.74 8.82 -6.59
CA ALA A 26 -9.01 9.26 -7.95
C ALA A 26 -9.76 8.18 -8.76
N THR A 27 -9.51 6.89 -8.50
CA THR A 27 -10.22 5.78 -9.14
C THR A 27 -11.68 5.67 -8.75
N PHE A 28 -12.03 6.16 -7.56
CA PHE A 28 -13.44 6.24 -7.16
C PHE A 28 -14.20 7.29 -7.98
N VAL A 29 -13.60 8.47 -8.17
CA VAL A 29 -14.24 9.61 -8.84
C VAL A 29 -14.14 9.52 -10.36
N ALA A 30 -12.99 9.12 -10.87
CA ALA A 30 -12.65 9.11 -12.28
C ALA A 30 -11.87 7.82 -12.63
N PRO A 31 -12.53 6.63 -12.59
CA PRO A 31 -11.87 5.33 -12.72
C PRO A 31 -11.07 5.18 -14.01
N GLU A 32 -11.65 5.52 -15.16
CA GLU A 32 -10.95 5.39 -16.44
C GLU A 32 -9.72 6.30 -16.51
N TRP A 33 -9.87 7.57 -16.11
CA TRP A 33 -8.78 8.53 -16.11
C TRP A 33 -7.65 8.08 -15.18
N SER A 34 -7.96 7.64 -13.96
CA SER A 34 -6.94 7.21 -13.00
C SER A 34 -6.23 5.95 -13.47
N MET A 35 -6.95 4.98 -14.04
CA MET A 35 -6.33 3.75 -14.56
C MET A 35 -5.30 4.05 -15.64
N VAL A 36 -5.63 4.93 -16.59
CA VAL A 36 -4.71 5.31 -17.66
C VAL A 36 -3.57 6.18 -17.15
N ASN A 37 -3.86 7.22 -16.34
CA ASN A 37 -2.88 8.27 -16.04
C ASN A 37 -2.10 8.04 -14.74
N LEU A 38 -2.68 7.38 -13.74
CA LEU A 38 -2.00 7.07 -12.48
C LEU A 38 -1.43 5.66 -12.46
N PHE A 39 -2.11 4.71 -13.10
CA PHE A 39 -1.75 3.30 -13.07
C PHE A 39 -1.23 2.78 -14.42
N SER A 40 -1.05 3.65 -15.42
CA SER A 40 -0.46 3.32 -16.73
C SER A 40 -1.12 2.15 -17.46
N TYR A 41 -2.44 2.03 -17.35
CA TYR A 41 -3.19 1.01 -18.06
C TYR A 41 -3.20 1.25 -19.56
N ASP A 42 -3.06 0.17 -20.32
CA ASP A 42 -3.25 0.16 -21.77
C ASP A 42 -4.68 -0.28 -22.17
N GLU A 43 -4.96 -0.26 -23.48
CA GLU A 43 -6.26 -0.67 -24.02
C GLU A 43 -6.61 -2.14 -23.72
N GLN A 44 -5.62 -3.03 -23.63
CA GLN A 44 -5.85 -4.44 -23.33
C GLN A 44 -6.26 -4.64 -21.87
N MET A 45 -5.68 -3.87 -20.96
CA MET A 45 -6.06 -3.87 -19.54
C MET A 45 -7.43 -3.25 -19.28
N MET A 46 -7.89 -2.37 -20.17
CA MET A 46 -9.19 -1.70 -20.09
C MET A 46 -10.32 -2.47 -20.80
N GLN A 47 -10.06 -3.71 -21.25
CA GLN A 47 -11.12 -4.59 -21.76
C GLN A 47 -12.18 -4.83 -20.68
N ASN A 48 -13.45 -4.63 -21.02
CA ASN A 48 -14.59 -4.70 -20.10
C ASN A 48 -14.62 -3.63 -18.99
N LYS A 49 -13.95 -2.48 -19.18
CA LYS A 49 -13.94 -1.39 -18.20
C LYS A 49 -15.32 -0.96 -17.69
N GLU A 50 -16.35 -0.98 -18.55
CA GLU A 50 -17.73 -0.62 -18.17
C GLU A 50 -18.34 -1.62 -17.19
N TYR A 51 -18.08 -2.92 -17.40
CA TYR A 51 -18.53 -3.99 -16.51
C TYR A 51 -17.76 -3.97 -15.17
N LEU A 52 -16.46 -3.65 -15.21
CA LEU A 52 -15.59 -3.63 -14.05
C LEU A 52 -15.58 -2.29 -13.30
N GLN A 53 -16.31 -1.29 -13.78
CA GLN A 53 -16.27 0.07 -13.24
C GLN A 53 -16.54 0.11 -11.74
N ALA A 54 -17.59 -0.57 -11.27
CA ALA A 54 -17.92 -0.63 -9.84
C ALA A 54 -16.79 -1.26 -9.01
N THR A 55 -16.10 -2.27 -9.55
CA THR A 55 -14.95 -2.93 -8.92
C THR A 55 -13.78 -1.96 -8.78
N TYR A 56 -13.46 -1.20 -9.84
CA TYR A 56 -12.39 -0.21 -9.79
C TYR A 56 -12.69 0.93 -8.81
N GLN A 57 -13.93 1.41 -8.80
CA GLN A 57 -14.34 2.45 -7.86
C GLN A 57 -14.28 1.97 -6.41
N HIS A 58 -14.78 0.76 -6.15
CA HIS A 58 -14.71 0.14 -4.82
C HIS A 58 -13.27 -0.07 -4.37
N TRP A 59 -12.41 -0.59 -5.25
CA TRP A 59 -10.98 -0.74 -5.00
C TRP A 59 -10.32 0.61 -4.68
N GLY A 60 -10.64 1.66 -5.45
CA GLY A 60 -10.16 3.03 -5.21
C GLY A 60 -10.52 3.55 -3.82
N VAL A 61 -11.74 3.28 -3.34
CA VAL A 61 -12.15 3.63 -1.97
C VAL A 61 -11.38 2.80 -0.93
N MET A 62 -11.30 1.49 -1.11
CA MET A 62 -10.59 0.62 -0.15
C MET A 62 -9.13 1.05 -0.01
N VAL A 63 -8.39 1.16 -1.12
CA VAL A 63 -6.98 1.55 -1.12
C VAL A 63 -6.83 2.99 -0.64
N GLY A 64 -7.69 3.91 -1.08
CA GLY A 64 -7.68 5.30 -0.62
C GLY A 64 -7.82 5.41 0.90
N CYS A 65 -8.73 4.65 1.50
CA CYS A 65 -8.93 4.57 2.95
C CYS A 65 -7.69 4.03 3.68
N ILE A 66 -6.96 3.05 3.11
CA ILE A 66 -5.66 2.61 3.67
C ILE A 66 -4.67 3.77 3.68
N GLY A 67 -4.59 4.53 2.59
CA GLY A 67 -3.73 5.70 2.50
C GLY A 67 -4.01 6.74 3.59
N VAL A 68 -5.29 7.03 3.83
CA VAL A 68 -5.72 7.92 4.92
C VAL A 68 -5.37 7.33 6.28
N LEU A 69 -5.58 6.03 6.50
CA LEU A 69 -5.24 5.36 7.75
C LEU A 69 -3.72 5.43 8.03
N LEU A 70 -2.88 5.22 6.99
CA LEU A 70 -1.43 5.40 7.08
C LEU A 70 -1.09 6.81 7.56
N MET A 71 -1.61 7.84 6.88
CA MET A 71 -1.36 9.24 7.26
C MET A 71 -1.89 9.56 8.67
N ALA A 72 -3.09 9.11 9.03
CA ALA A 72 -3.68 9.32 10.35
C ALA A 72 -2.83 8.67 11.45
N SER A 73 -2.31 7.46 11.21
CA SER A 73 -1.44 6.77 12.16
C SER A 73 -0.10 7.50 12.37
N ALA A 74 0.31 8.37 11.44
CA ALA A 74 1.48 9.23 11.64
C ALA A 74 1.30 10.20 12.83
N TYR A 75 0.05 10.57 13.15
CA TYR A 75 -0.28 11.46 14.26
C TYR A 75 -0.86 10.69 15.46
N VAL A 76 -1.70 9.68 15.19
CA VAL A 76 -2.36 8.86 16.23
C VAL A 76 -1.51 7.61 16.49
N LYS A 77 -0.52 7.75 17.38
CA LYS A 77 0.47 6.70 17.69
C LYS A 77 -0.13 5.33 18.04
N PRO A 78 -1.23 5.23 18.81
CA PRO A 78 -1.86 3.93 19.12
C PRO A 78 -2.32 3.16 17.87
N LEU A 79 -2.65 3.84 16.77
CA LEU A 79 -3.08 3.20 15.53
C LEU A 79 -1.92 2.64 14.70
N ARG A 80 -0.67 2.99 14.99
CA ARG A 80 0.47 2.65 14.12
C ARG A 80 0.63 1.15 13.95
N THR A 81 0.62 0.39 15.05
CA THR A 81 0.86 -1.05 14.96
C THR A 81 -0.22 -1.77 14.16
N SER A 82 -1.50 -1.50 14.42
CA SER A 82 -2.59 -2.10 13.65
C SER A 82 -2.55 -1.68 12.18
N THR A 83 -2.26 -0.41 11.92
CA THR A 83 -2.11 0.13 10.56
C THR A 83 -0.98 -0.56 9.81
N MET A 84 0.21 -0.69 10.43
CA MET A 84 1.37 -1.33 9.83
C MET A 84 1.12 -2.80 9.46
N ILE A 85 0.42 -3.53 10.34
CA ILE A 85 0.06 -4.94 10.10
C ILE A 85 -0.95 -5.03 8.97
N TYR A 86 -2.03 -4.25 9.03
CA TYR A 86 -3.10 -4.32 8.06
C TYR A 86 -2.65 -3.85 6.67
N SER A 87 -1.97 -2.71 6.58
CA SER A 87 -1.39 -2.23 5.32
C SER A 87 -0.34 -3.18 4.79
N GLY A 88 0.51 -3.74 5.66
CA GLY A 88 1.52 -4.71 5.24
C GLY A 88 0.90 -5.95 4.61
N PHE A 89 -0.16 -6.48 5.22
CA PHE A 89 -0.89 -7.64 4.69
C PHE A 89 -1.59 -7.35 3.36
N GLU A 90 -2.37 -6.27 3.28
CA GLU A 90 -3.10 -5.91 2.06
C GLU A 90 -2.15 -5.67 0.88
N LYS A 91 -1.02 -5.00 1.12
CA LYS A 91 0.00 -4.72 0.10
C LYS A 91 0.77 -5.97 -0.30
N ALA A 92 1.07 -6.86 0.64
CA ALA A 92 1.70 -8.15 0.35
C ALA A 92 0.82 -9.03 -0.56
N MET A 93 -0.50 -8.99 -0.37
CA MET A 93 -1.44 -9.71 -1.24
C MET A 93 -1.37 -9.20 -2.68
N PHE A 94 -1.32 -7.89 -2.89
CA PHE A 94 -1.17 -7.32 -4.24
C PHE A 94 0.18 -7.71 -4.88
N VAL A 95 1.28 -7.60 -4.13
CA VAL A 95 2.61 -8.02 -4.59
C VAL A 95 2.61 -9.50 -5.00
N GLY A 96 1.99 -10.36 -4.19
CA GLY A 96 1.83 -11.78 -4.49
C GLY A 96 1.03 -12.03 -5.76
N LEU A 97 -0.09 -11.30 -5.95
CA LEU A 97 -0.89 -11.37 -7.19
C LEU A 97 -0.10 -10.93 -8.41
N PHE A 98 0.71 -9.87 -8.29
CA PHE A 98 1.56 -9.42 -9.37
C PHE A 98 2.58 -10.48 -9.76
N ILE A 99 3.33 -11.02 -8.80
CA ILE A 99 4.33 -12.07 -9.05
C ILE A 99 3.66 -13.30 -9.66
N TYR A 100 2.49 -13.71 -9.16
CA TYR A 100 1.77 -14.85 -9.71
C TYR A 100 1.36 -14.61 -11.17
N ASN A 101 0.75 -13.47 -11.48
CA ASN A 101 0.29 -13.20 -12.85
C ASN A 101 1.45 -12.98 -13.84
N VAL A 102 2.53 -12.34 -13.43
CA VAL A 102 3.67 -12.06 -14.31
C VAL A 102 4.63 -13.24 -14.42
N CYS A 103 5.04 -13.84 -13.30
CA CYS A 103 6.09 -14.86 -13.28
C CYS A 103 5.56 -16.28 -13.44
N VAL A 104 4.29 -16.55 -13.14
CA VAL A 104 3.69 -17.89 -13.29
C VAL A 104 2.78 -17.97 -14.50
N ASN A 105 1.88 -17.00 -14.67
CA ASN A 105 0.92 -17.00 -15.80
C ASN A 105 1.44 -16.25 -17.04
N GLU A 106 2.59 -15.58 -16.94
CA GLU A 106 3.23 -14.85 -18.05
C GLU A 106 2.33 -13.77 -18.70
N TYR A 107 1.44 -13.16 -17.90
CA TYR A 107 0.58 -12.07 -18.38
C TYR A 107 1.37 -10.78 -18.55
N THR A 108 1.84 -10.55 -19.78
CA THR A 108 2.64 -9.37 -20.14
C THR A 108 1.91 -8.04 -19.91
N TRP A 109 0.59 -8.00 -20.14
CA TRP A 109 -0.23 -6.81 -19.86
C TRP A 109 -0.26 -6.46 -18.36
N PHE A 110 0.02 -7.40 -17.46
CA PHE A 110 0.01 -7.13 -16.02
C PHE A 110 1.17 -6.21 -15.59
N TRP A 111 2.18 -5.99 -16.44
CA TRP A 111 3.25 -5.03 -16.22
C TRP A 111 2.79 -3.57 -16.12
N GLY A 112 1.58 -3.23 -16.61
CA GLY A 112 0.99 -1.91 -16.38
C GLY A 112 0.89 -1.57 -14.89
N TRP A 113 0.72 -2.58 -14.03
CA TRP A 113 0.68 -2.43 -12.57
C TRP A 113 2.04 -2.25 -11.89
N SER A 114 3.14 -2.15 -12.63
CA SER A 114 4.50 -2.08 -12.08
C SER A 114 4.70 -0.90 -11.13
N GLY A 115 4.04 0.24 -11.35
CA GLY A 115 4.06 1.37 -10.42
C GLY A 115 3.44 1.02 -9.06
N VAL A 116 2.32 0.30 -9.08
CA VAL A 116 1.65 -0.19 -7.87
C VAL A 116 2.51 -1.24 -7.18
N LEU A 117 3.13 -2.17 -7.94
CA LEU A 117 4.07 -3.14 -7.39
C LEU A 117 5.23 -2.45 -6.65
N ALA A 118 5.80 -1.39 -7.22
CA ALA A 118 6.92 -0.70 -6.60
C ALA A 118 6.54 -0.08 -5.24
N LEU A 119 5.39 0.62 -5.18
CA LEU A 119 4.89 1.22 -3.96
C LEU A 119 4.48 0.15 -2.93
N ASP A 120 3.67 -0.82 -3.35
CA ASP A 120 3.14 -1.87 -2.49
C ASP A 120 4.26 -2.81 -2.00
N GLY A 121 5.26 -3.08 -2.84
CA GLY A 121 6.47 -3.79 -2.47
C GLY A 121 7.28 -3.06 -1.41
N PHE A 122 7.48 -1.74 -1.57
CA PHE A 122 8.13 -0.93 -0.55
C PHE A 122 7.38 -0.93 0.78
N VAL A 123 6.06 -0.73 0.75
CA VAL A 123 5.19 -0.77 1.94
C VAL A 123 5.25 -2.15 2.59
N THR A 124 5.17 -3.22 1.81
CA THR A 124 5.26 -4.60 2.29
C THR A 124 6.57 -4.84 3.03
N LEU A 125 7.71 -4.51 2.41
CA LEU A 125 9.03 -4.69 3.01
C LEU A 125 9.19 -3.88 4.30
N TYR A 126 8.76 -2.61 4.30
CA TYR A 126 8.83 -1.76 5.48
C TYR A 126 7.93 -2.29 6.62
N SER A 127 6.72 -2.76 6.30
CA SER A 127 5.81 -3.37 7.26
C SER A 127 6.31 -4.71 7.81
N LEU A 128 6.95 -5.54 6.99
CA LEU A 128 7.59 -6.78 7.45
C LEU A 128 8.76 -6.49 8.39
N LEU A 129 9.59 -5.50 8.06
CA LEU A 129 10.66 -5.05 8.95
C LEU A 129 10.11 -4.49 10.27
N TYR A 130 9.01 -3.73 10.20
CA TYR A 130 8.31 -3.24 11.40
C TYR A 130 7.75 -4.40 12.23
N LEU A 131 7.13 -5.40 11.61
CA LEU A 131 6.60 -6.57 12.31
C LEU A 131 7.71 -7.39 12.96
N TYR A 132 8.82 -7.61 12.26
CA TYR A 132 10.01 -8.26 12.81
C TYR A 132 10.52 -7.51 14.06
N TYR A 133 10.68 -6.19 13.96
CA TYR A 133 11.01 -5.36 15.13
C TYR A 133 9.96 -5.46 16.24
N PHE A 134 8.68 -5.40 15.89
CA PHE A 134 7.59 -5.46 16.85
C PHE A 134 7.62 -6.78 17.63
N ILE A 135 7.87 -7.91 16.98
CA ILE A 135 7.93 -9.24 17.62
C ILE A 135 9.19 -9.38 18.48
N THR A 136 10.34 -8.91 18.01
CA THR A 136 11.64 -9.13 18.66
C THR A 136 12.01 -8.10 19.72
N ARG A 137 11.31 -6.96 19.79
CA ARG A 137 11.60 -5.92 20.80
C ARG A 137 11.29 -6.38 22.22
N ASP A 138 12.03 -5.82 23.17
CA ASP A 138 11.70 -5.89 24.59
C ASP A 138 10.34 -5.24 24.86
N LYS A 139 9.39 -6.03 25.38
CA LYS A 139 8.01 -5.59 25.65
C LYS A 139 7.88 -4.82 26.97
N SER A 140 8.89 -4.88 27.84
CA SER A 140 8.91 -4.13 29.10
C SER A 140 9.14 -2.62 28.89
N ARG A 141 9.56 -2.21 27.69
CA ARG A 141 9.87 -0.82 27.34
C ARG A 141 8.86 -0.26 26.35
N GLU A 142 8.49 1.00 26.57
CA GLU A 142 7.75 1.77 25.58
C GLU A 142 8.63 2.02 24.34
N PRO A 143 8.16 1.69 23.12
CA PRO A 143 8.92 1.88 21.90
C PRO A 143 9.28 3.34 21.68
N ALA A 144 10.51 3.63 21.24
CA ALA A 144 10.93 4.99 20.91
C ALA A 144 10.01 5.66 19.87
N HIS A 145 9.46 4.91 18.92
CA HIS A 145 8.53 5.48 17.95
C HIS A 145 7.15 5.77 18.54
N LEU A 146 6.78 5.28 19.73
CA LEU A 146 5.51 5.61 20.39
C LEU A 146 5.65 6.71 21.45
N ARG A 147 6.87 6.97 21.95
CA ARG A 147 7.17 8.14 22.80
C ARG A 147 6.95 9.44 22.05
#